data_AF-A0A183LM63-F1
#
_entry.id   AF-A0A183LM63-F1
#
_cell.length_a   1.000
_cell.length_b   1.000
_cell.length_c   1.000
_cell.angle_alpha   90.00
_cell.angle_beta   90.00
_cell.angle_gamma   90.00
#
_symmetry.space_group_name_H-M   'P 1'
#
loop_
_entity.id
_entity.type
_entity.pdbx_description
1 polymer ?
#
loop_
_entity_poly.entity_id
_entity_poly.type
_entity_poly.pdbx_seq_one_letter_code
_entity_poly.pdbx_strand_id
1 'polypeptide(L)'
;MVGVPLELDEIDVTKQLTSKLHLMVLGEGSHWRGGYVAKSTGGGQKVNLLKEELTNGAYEPDQLILFVDSYDVVFMQNVDKLLEEYEKFKSKVIFSAEEYCWPQPSLQSLYPEVNSGEKRYLNSGGFIGPVDNLIKIINHAPIKDDDDDQLYYTNIFLDSTLRVSFML
;
A
#
# COMPACT_ATOMS: atom_id res chain seq x y z
N MET A 1 -10.39 -8.33 20.51
CA MET A 1 -10.43 -9.39 21.53
C MET A 1 -11.83 -9.98 21.62
N VAL A 2 -12.04 -11.23 21.20
CA VAL A 2 -12.23 -12.47 22.00
C VAL A 2 -11.97 -13.63 21.02
N GLY A 3 -11.21 -14.64 21.43
CA GLY A 3 -10.87 -15.80 20.61
C GLY A 3 -11.89 -16.93 20.69
N VAL A 4 -11.93 -17.73 19.63
CA VAL A 4 -12.42 -19.11 19.59
C VAL A 4 -11.36 -19.91 18.82
N PRO A 5 -10.92 -21.09 19.30
CA PRO A 5 -9.92 -21.87 18.57
C PRO A 5 -10.61 -22.57 17.41
N LEU A 6 -10.18 -22.26 16.18
CA LEU A 6 -10.46 -23.07 15.00
C LEU A 6 -9.17 -23.81 14.66
N GLU A 7 -9.14 -25.10 15.01
CA GLU A 7 -8.25 -26.05 14.36
C GLU A 7 -8.75 -26.22 12.92
N LEU A 8 -8.13 -25.49 12.00
CA LEU A 8 -8.18 -25.73 10.57
C LEU A 8 -6.74 -25.89 10.09
N ASP A 9 -6.53 -26.85 9.20
CA ASP A 9 -5.25 -27.19 8.57
C ASP A 9 -4.72 -26.06 7.63
N GLU A 10 -4.69 -24.81 8.09
CA GLU A 10 -4.17 -23.61 7.40
C GLU A 10 -2.65 -23.41 7.57
N ILE A 11 -1.95 -24.40 8.15
CA ILE A 11 -0.62 -24.20 8.74
C ILE A 11 0.55 -24.21 7.73
N ASP A 12 0.37 -24.56 6.45
CA ASP A 12 1.51 -24.63 5.51
C ASP A 12 1.76 -23.30 4.76
N VAL A 13 0.72 -22.63 4.26
CA VAL A 13 0.86 -21.39 3.47
C VAL A 13 1.36 -20.23 4.34
N THR A 14 0.74 -20.01 5.50
CA THR A 14 1.11 -18.92 6.43
C THR A 14 2.51 -19.12 7.02
N LYS A 15 2.94 -20.37 7.28
CA LYS A 15 4.31 -20.65 7.76
C LYS A 15 5.38 -20.43 6.70
N GLN A 16 5.12 -20.80 5.43
CA GLN A 16 6.11 -20.57 4.37
C GLN A 16 6.29 -19.08 4.06
N LEU A 17 5.19 -18.33 4.03
CA LEU A 17 5.20 -16.86 3.87
C LEU A 17 6.00 -16.14 4.96
N THR A 18 5.80 -16.51 6.22
CA THR A 18 6.41 -15.84 7.38
C THR A 18 7.90 -16.14 7.57
N SER A 19 8.45 -17.17 6.93
CA SER A 19 9.87 -17.52 7.06
C SER A 19 10.84 -16.57 6.35
N LYS A 20 10.36 -15.88 5.29
CA LYS A 20 11.14 -14.92 4.49
C LYS A 20 10.64 -13.48 4.59
N LEU A 21 9.45 -13.28 5.15
CA LEU A 21 8.82 -11.96 5.26
C LEU A 21 8.85 -11.49 6.71
N HIS A 22 9.54 -10.38 6.96
CA HIS A 22 9.50 -9.72 8.26
C HIS A 22 8.21 -8.89 8.34
N LEU A 23 7.20 -9.41 9.05
CA LEU A 23 5.93 -8.73 9.27
C LEU A 23 6.07 -7.69 10.38
N MET A 24 5.63 -6.46 10.11
CA MET A 24 5.53 -5.40 11.11
C MET A 24 4.11 -4.82 11.08
N VAL A 25 3.46 -4.79 12.24
CA VAL A 25 2.11 -4.25 12.41
C VAL A 25 2.23 -2.84 12.97
N LEU A 26 1.73 -1.85 12.23
CA LEU A 26 1.73 -0.46 12.66
C LEU A 26 0.41 -0.09 13.35
N GLY A 27 0.50 0.73 14.40
CA GLY A 27 -0.68 1.22 15.12
C GLY A 27 -1.31 0.22 16.09
N GLU A 28 -0.66 -0.92 16.37
CA GLU A 28 -1.11 -1.83 17.43
C GLU A 28 -1.22 -1.08 18.78
N GLY A 29 -2.34 -1.26 19.48
CA GLY A 29 -2.62 -0.58 20.74
C GLY A 29 -2.97 0.91 20.61
N SER A 30 -2.92 1.49 19.40
CA SER A 30 -3.26 2.89 19.16
C SER A 30 -4.76 3.06 18.88
N HIS A 31 -5.30 4.24 19.21
CA HIS A 31 -6.67 4.58 18.83
C HIS A 31 -6.75 4.92 17.35
N TRP A 32 -7.73 4.31 16.66
CA TRP A 32 -8.06 4.66 15.29
C TRP A 32 -8.72 6.03 15.23
N ARG A 33 -8.09 6.94 14.48
CA ARG A 33 -8.53 8.30 14.19
C ARG A 33 -8.77 8.52 12.70
N GLY A 34 -8.59 7.50 11.86
CA GLY A 34 -8.69 7.62 10.41
C GLY A 34 -10.09 7.67 9.81
N GLY A 35 -11.07 8.17 10.56
CA GLY A 35 -12.46 8.27 10.10
C GLY A 35 -13.16 6.91 10.00
N TYR A 36 -14.34 6.89 9.36
CA TYR A 36 -15.14 5.67 9.22
C TYR A 36 -15.03 5.08 7.80
N VAL A 37 -13.86 4.49 7.53
CA VAL A 37 -13.45 3.98 6.20
C VAL A 37 -14.42 2.97 5.58
N ALA A 38 -15.22 2.26 6.39
CA ALA A 38 -16.25 1.35 5.88
C ALA A 38 -17.46 2.04 5.24
N LYS A 39 -17.64 3.35 5.43
CA LYS A 39 -18.78 4.12 4.90
C LYS A 39 -18.41 5.43 4.21
N SER A 40 -17.17 5.90 4.36
CA SER A 40 -16.71 7.17 3.78
C SER A 40 -15.22 7.11 3.48
N THR A 41 -14.69 8.22 2.96
CA THR A 41 -13.25 8.48 2.87
C THR A 41 -12.59 8.48 4.24
N GLY A 42 -11.26 8.29 4.25
CA GLY A 42 -10.43 8.34 5.44
C GLY A 42 -9.15 7.51 5.28
N GLY A 43 -8.56 7.11 6.39
CA GLY A 43 -7.39 6.23 6.38
C GLY A 43 -6.04 6.92 6.37
N GLY A 44 -5.98 8.25 6.31
CA GLY A 44 -4.73 9.03 6.36
C GLY A 44 -3.82 8.73 7.56
N GLN A 45 -4.39 8.24 8.68
CA GLN A 45 -3.62 7.75 9.81
C GLN A 45 -2.63 6.64 9.41
N LYS A 46 -2.99 5.76 8.45
CA LYS A 46 -2.08 4.72 7.94
C LYS A 46 -0.84 5.32 7.29
N VAL A 47 -1.02 6.39 6.51
CA VAL A 47 0.08 7.13 5.87
C VAL A 47 0.99 7.77 6.94
N ASN A 48 0.40 8.37 7.97
CA ASN A 48 1.16 8.97 9.08
C ASN A 48 1.96 7.93 9.88
N LEU A 49 1.37 6.76 10.15
CA LEU A 49 2.04 5.65 10.82
C LEU A 49 3.21 5.10 9.97
N LEU A 50 2.98 4.90 8.67
CA LEU A 50 4.04 4.44 7.77
C LEU A 50 5.17 5.46 7.65
N LYS A 51 4.83 6.76 7.63
CA LYS A 51 5.79 7.85 7.63
C LYS A 51 6.64 7.86 8.89
N GLU A 52 6.04 7.68 10.06
CA GLU A 52 6.76 7.59 11.33
C GLU A 52 7.73 6.39 11.32
N GLU A 53 7.27 5.22 10.89
CA GLU A 53 8.08 4.01 10.85
C GLU A 53 9.28 4.16 9.89
N LEU A 54 9.03 4.49 8.62
CA LEU A 54 10.11 4.52 7.62
C LEU A 54 11.08 5.70 7.83
N THR A 55 10.66 6.77 8.52
CA THR A 55 11.55 7.91 8.80
C THR A 55 12.42 7.67 10.03
N ASN A 56 11.91 6.98 11.05
CA ASN A 56 12.62 6.77 12.31
C ASN A 56 13.31 5.40 12.39
N GLY A 57 12.88 4.43 11.59
CA GLY A 57 13.44 3.10 11.53
C GLY A 57 14.80 3.04 10.84
N ALA A 58 15.54 1.97 11.09
CA ALA A 58 16.80 1.68 10.43
C ALA A 58 16.57 0.68 9.30
N TYR A 59 16.40 1.21 8.09
CA TYR A 59 16.19 0.45 6.87
C TYR A 59 17.27 0.77 5.84
N GLU A 60 17.67 -0.23 5.05
CA GLU A 60 18.55 0.03 3.91
C GLU A 60 17.79 0.76 2.79
N PRO A 61 18.42 1.73 2.09
CA PRO A 61 17.76 2.52 1.05
C PRO A 61 17.03 1.72 -0.04
N ASP A 62 17.61 0.58 -0.44
CA ASP A 62 17.10 -0.32 -1.48
C ASP A 62 16.27 -1.48 -0.94
N GLN A 63 16.09 -1.58 0.38
CA GLN A 63 15.23 -2.59 0.98
C GLN A 63 13.81 -2.44 0.47
N LEU A 64 13.23 -3.53 -0.03
CA LEU A 64 11.84 -3.54 -0.49
C LEU A 64 10.88 -3.61 0.69
N ILE A 65 9.88 -2.74 0.68
CA ILE A 65 8.76 -2.74 1.62
C ILE A 65 7.48 -3.02 0.82
N LEU A 66 6.73 -4.01 1.28
CA LEU A 66 5.36 -4.26 0.84
C LEU A 66 4.43 -3.71 1.92
N PHE A 67 3.69 -2.66 1.60
CA PHE A 67 2.58 -2.18 2.41
C PHE A 67 1.30 -2.86 1.93
N VAL A 68 0.51 -3.37 2.87
CA VAL A 68 -0.85 -3.86 2.61
C VAL A 68 -1.77 -3.50 3.77
N ASP A 69 -3.05 -3.34 3.47
CA ASP A 69 -4.08 -3.42 4.50
C ASP A 69 -4.09 -4.82 5.15
N SER A 70 -4.65 -4.95 6.35
CA SER A 70 -4.53 -6.19 7.14
C SER A 70 -5.87 -6.86 7.47
N TYR A 71 -6.99 -6.14 7.41
CA TYR A 71 -8.29 -6.69 7.84
C TYR A 71 -8.97 -7.52 6.76
N ASP A 72 -8.68 -7.26 5.49
CA ASP A 72 -9.33 -7.84 4.31
C ASP A 72 -8.34 -8.34 3.25
N VAL A 73 -7.09 -8.58 3.66
CA VAL A 73 -6.02 -9.08 2.79
C VAL A 73 -5.56 -10.47 3.22
N VAL A 74 -5.41 -11.37 2.25
CA VAL A 74 -4.83 -12.70 2.44
C VAL A 74 -3.76 -12.94 1.39
N PHE A 75 -2.61 -13.46 1.82
CA PHE A 75 -1.52 -13.83 0.91
C PHE A 75 -1.75 -15.22 0.31
N MET A 76 -1.74 -15.27 -1.02
CA MET A 76 -2.03 -16.50 -1.79
C MET A 76 -0.79 -17.14 -2.44
N GLN A 77 0.37 -16.49 -2.32
CA GLN A 77 1.63 -16.88 -2.97
C GLN A 77 2.81 -16.64 -2.02
N ASN A 78 3.97 -17.23 -2.31
CA ASN A 78 5.18 -17.01 -1.51
C ASN A 78 5.97 -15.77 -1.97
N VAL A 79 6.95 -15.37 -1.15
CA VAL A 79 7.80 -14.19 -1.40
C VAL A 79 8.61 -14.31 -2.69
N ASP A 80 9.09 -15.51 -3.03
CA ASP A 80 9.90 -15.70 -4.24
C ASP A 80 9.07 -15.39 -5.50
N LYS A 81 7.78 -15.80 -5.51
CA LYS A 81 6.86 -15.48 -6.60
C LYS A 81 6.52 -14.00 -6.68
N LEU A 82 6.33 -13.35 -5.52
CA LEU A 82 6.13 -11.90 -5.45
C LEU A 82 7.31 -11.15 -6.08
N LEU A 83 8.53 -11.50 -5.71
CA LEU A 83 9.75 -10.86 -6.24
C LEU A 83 9.92 -11.14 -7.73
N GLU A 84 9.64 -12.36 -8.20
CA GLU A 84 9.68 -12.68 -9.63
C GLU A 84 8.71 -11.80 -10.44
N GLU A 85 7.49 -11.56 -9.93
CA GLU A 85 6.54 -10.67 -10.60
C GLU A 85 6.94 -9.19 -10.50
N TYR A 86 7.41 -8.74 -9.32
CA TYR A 86 7.88 -7.37 -9.11
C TYR A 86 8.98 -6.98 -10.12
N GLU A 87 9.96 -7.86 -10.34
CA GLU A 87 11.08 -7.64 -11.28
C GLU A 87 10.65 -7.55 -12.76
N LYS A 88 9.44 -8.00 -13.11
CA LYS A 88 8.91 -7.86 -14.48
C LYS A 88 8.43 -6.44 -14.78
N PHE A 89 8.15 -5.64 -13.75
CA PHE A 89 7.74 -4.26 -13.92
C PHE A 89 8.95 -3.36 -14.17
N LYS A 90 8.73 -2.29 -14.95
CA LYS A 90 9.78 -1.29 -15.25
C LYS A 90 9.78 -0.09 -14.28
N SER A 91 8.87 -0.10 -13.30
CA SER A 91 8.75 0.91 -12.24
C SER A 91 9.40 0.39 -10.96
N LYS A 92 9.88 1.29 -10.09
CA LYS A 92 10.42 0.90 -8.78
C LYS A 92 9.34 0.83 -7.70
N VAL A 93 8.27 1.61 -7.84
CA VAL A 93 7.15 1.56 -6.91
C VAL A 93 5.93 1.14 -7.70
N ILE A 94 5.22 0.14 -7.18
CA ILE A 94 4.06 -0.45 -7.83
C ILE A 94 2.90 -0.37 -6.85
N PHE A 95 1.86 0.35 -7.22
CA PHE A 95 0.58 0.35 -6.53
C PHE A 95 -0.34 -0.72 -7.12
N SER A 96 -1.24 -1.26 -6.30
CA SER A 96 -2.35 -2.06 -6.81
C SER A 96 -3.26 -1.20 -7.68
N ALA A 97 -3.97 -1.85 -8.59
CA ALA A 97 -4.89 -1.20 -9.53
C ALA A 97 -6.31 -1.76 -9.39
N GLU A 98 -7.30 -0.89 -9.55
CA GLU A 98 -8.73 -1.22 -9.46
C GLU A 98 -9.54 -0.67 -10.63
N GLU A 99 -10.82 -1.04 -10.66
CA GLU A 99 -11.77 -0.68 -11.72
C GLU A 99 -12.29 0.76 -11.57
N TYR A 100 -12.35 1.29 -10.35
CA TYR A 100 -13.04 2.54 -10.06
C TYR A 100 -12.07 3.66 -9.69
N CYS A 101 -12.29 4.84 -10.29
CA CYS A 101 -11.57 6.04 -9.88
C CYS A 101 -12.27 6.64 -8.66
N TRP A 102 -11.77 6.27 -7.49
CA TRP A 102 -12.29 6.67 -6.19
C TRP A 102 -11.21 7.41 -5.39
N PRO A 103 -11.54 8.42 -4.56
CA PRO A 103 -12.88 8.94 -4.26
C PRO A 103 -13.38 10.02 -5.22
N GLN A 104 -12.56 10.46 -6.18
CA GLN A 104 -12.88 11.57 -7.10
C GLN A 104 -12.95 11.11 -8.57
N PRO A 105 -14.13 10.68 -9.06
CA PRO A 105 -14.30 10.21 -10.44
C PRO A 105 -13.94 11.24 -11.52
N SER A 106 -13.90 12.52 -11.18
CA SER A 106 -13.45 13.58 -12.10
C SER A 106 -11.98 13.48 -12.50
N LEU A 107 -11.17 12.72 -11.75
CA LEU A 107 -9.75 12.53 -12.02
C LEU A 107 -9.47 11.46 -13.10
N GLN A 108 -10.48 10.72 -13.55
CA GLN A 108 -10.33 9.61 -14.51
C GLN A 108 -9.54 10.00 -15.77
N SER A 109 -9.83 11.18 -16.33
CA SER A 109 -9.19 11.66 -17.57
C SER A 109 -7.70 12.00 -17.41
N LEU A 110 -7.20 12.11 -16.18
CA LEU A 110 -5.79 12.39 -15.89
C LEU A 110 -4.95 11.13 -15.78
N TYR A 111 -5.57 9.96 -15.58
CA TYR A 111 -4.87 8.68 -15.57
C TYR A 111 -4.36 8.34 -16.96
N PRO A 112 -3.17 7.71 -17.10
CA PRO A 112 -2.75 7.12 -18.37
C PRO A 112 -3.79 6.13 -18.90
N GLU A 113 -3.90 6.03 -20.23
CA GLU A 113 -4.70 4.98 -20.87
C GLU A 113 -4.03 3.61 -20.70
N VAL A 114 -4.84 2.57 -20.55
CA VAL A 114 -4.41 1.17 -20.40
C VAL A 114 -5.08 0.31 -21.48
N ASN A 115 -4.61 -0.93 -21.66
CA ASN A 115 -5.23 -1.82 -22.63
C ASN A 115 -6.63 -2.25 -22.18
N SER A 116 -7.44 -2.72 -23.13
CA SER A 116 -8.77 -3.24 -22.82
C SER A 116 -8.69 -4.42 -21.84
N GLY A 117 -9.45 -4.34 -20.75
CA GLY A 117 -9.49 -5.35 -19.69
C GLY A 117 -8.48 -5.13 -18.55
N GLU A 118 -7.56 -4.18 -18.68
CA GLU A 118 -6.66 -3.80 -17.59
C GLU A 118 -7.35 -2.85 -16.61
N LYS A 119 -7.00 -2.98 -15.33
CA LYS A 119 -7.43 -2.04 -14.29
C LYS A 119 -6.60 -0.76 -14.41
N ARG A 120 -7.28 0.39 -14.35
CA ARG A 120 -6.68 1.69 -14.71
C ARG A 120 -6.32 2.57 -13.51
N TYR A 121 -7.04 2.43 -12.40
CA TYR A 121 -6.98 3.41 -11.32
C TYR A 121 -6.23 2.87 -10.11
N LEU A 122 -5.52 3.75 -9.41
CA LEU A 122 -4.73 3.40 -8.24
C LEU A 122 -5.64 2.95 -7.10
N ASN A 123 -5.25 1.88 -6.41
CA ASN A 123 -5.77 1.51 -5.10
C ASN A 123 -4.64 1.60 -4.06
N SER A 124 -4.93 2.17 -2.90
CA SER A 124 -3.90 2.42 -1.87
C SER A 124 -3.73 1.30 -0.85
N GLY A 125 -4.60 0.28 -0.89
CA GLY A 125 -4.58 -0.85 0.04
C GLY A 125 -3.41 -1.81 -0.17
N GLY A 126 -2.61 -1.64 -1.23
CA GLY A 126 -1.40 -2.42 -1.45
C GLY A 126 -0.39 -1.72 -2.37
N PHE A 127 0.86 -1.64 -1.94
CA PHE A 127 1.96 -1.17 -2.78
C PHE A 127 3.31 -1.71 -2.34
N ILE A 128 4.24 -1.83 -3.27
CA ILE A 128 5.59 -2.32 -3.03
C ILE A 128 6.63 -1.38 -3.64
N GLY A 129 7.75 -1.18 -2.94
CA GLY A 129 8.91 -0.51 -3.51
C GLY A 129 10.06 -0.30 -2.50
N PRO A 130 11.19 0.27 -2.96
CA PRO A 130 12.33 0.58 -2.10
C PRO A 130 12.02 1.65 -1.07
N VAL A 131 12.61 1.53 0.12
CA VAL A 131 12.47 2.49 1.24
C VAL A 131 12.68 3.93 0.80
N ASP A 132 13.78 4.23 0.08
CA ASP A 132 14.09 5.59 -0.37
C ASP A 132 13.01 6.19 -1.26
N ASN A 133 12.37 5.37 -2.10
CA ASN A 133 11.28 5.81 -2.95
C ASN A 133 10.01 6.04 -2.13
N LEU A 134 9.67 5.13 -1.22
CA LEU A 134 8.49 5.25 -0.36
C LEU A 134 8.58 6.45 0.58
N ILE A 135 9.75 6.72 1.17
CA ILE A 135 9.99 7.90 2.01
C ILE A 135 9.70 9.18 1.24
N LYS A 136 10.10 9.29 -0.03
CA LYS A 136 9.79 10.46 -0.87
C LYS A 136 8.30 10.64 -1.09
N ILE A 137 7.58 9.53 -1.32
CA ILE A 137 6.14 9.54 -1.59
C ILE A 137 5.37 9.95 -0.32
N ILE A 138 5.58 9.27 0.81
CA ILE A 138 4.83 9.52 2.06
C ILE A 138 5.18 10.85 2.73
N ASN A 139 6.32 11.45 2.37
CA ASN A 139 6.72 12.78 2.84
C ASN A 139 6.40 13.91 1.85
N HIS A 140 5.81 13.62 0.69
CA HIS A 140 5.56 14.61 -0.35
C HIS A 140 4.65 15.76 0.14
N ALA A 141 3.59 15.42 0.87
CA ALA A 141 2.64 16.37 1.45
C ALA A 141 2.21 15.93 2.85
N PRO A 142 1.79 16.87 3.73
CA PRO A 142 1.13 16.52 4.98
C PRO A 142 -0.27 15.93 4.73
N ILE A 143 -0.73 15.07 5.63
CA ILE A 143 -2.06 14.45 5.61
C ILE A 143 -2.60 14.36 7.03
N LYS A 144 -3.88 14.66 7.25
CA LYS A 144 -4.53 14.44 8.55
C LYS A 144 -4.92 12.98 8.72
N ASP A 145 -5.10 12.55 9.96
CA ASP A 145 -5.47 11.16 10.22
C ASP A 145 -6.76 10.76 9.50
N ASP A 146 -7.76 11.65 9.43
CA ASP A 146 -9.07 11.43 8.82
C ASP A 146 -9.19 11.85 7.34
N ASP A 147 -8.10 12.34 6.73
CA ASP A 147 -8.05 12.55 5.29
C ASP A 147 -7.98 11.20 4.54
N ASP A 148 -8.26 11.22 3.24
CA ASP A 148 -8.30 10.02 2.40
C ASP A 148 -6.90 9.60 1.91
N ASP A 149 -6.47 8.39 2.28
CA ASP A 149 -5.18 7.83 1.87
C ASP A 149 -5.13 7.57 0.35
N GLN A 150 -6.20 7.04 -0.23
CA GLN A 150 -6.27 6.78 -1.67
C GLN A 150 -6.16 8.07 -2.49
N LEU A 151 -6.83 9.15 -2.09
CA LEU A 151 -6.73 10.45 -2.75
C LEU A 151 -5.33 11.05 -2.61
N TYR A 152 -4.67 10.86 -1.46
CA TYR A 152 -3.28 11.29 -1.25
C TYR A 152 -2.34 10.68 -2.29
N TYR A 153 -2.34 9.35 -2.41
CA TYR A 153 -1.49 8.66 -3.39
C TYR A 153 -1.93 8.92 -4.83
N THR A 154 -3.24 9.05 -5.09
CA THR A 154 -3.78 9.40 -6.42
C THR A 154 -3.22 10.74 -6.90
N ASN A 155 -3.22 11.78 -6.05
CA ASN A 155 -2.72 13.10 -6.45
C ASN A 155 -1.22 13.07 -6.80
N ILE A 156 -0.43 12.30 -6.04
CA ILE A 156 1.00 12.09 -6.34
C ILE A 156 1.17 11.33 -7.65
N PHE A 157 0.40 10.25 -7.85
CA PHE A 157 0.45 9.44 -9.06
C PHE A 157 -0.02 10.23 -10.29
N LEU A 158 -0.95 11.18 -10.17
CA LEU A 158 -1.44 11.92 -11.31
C LEU A 158 -0.50 13.04 -11.77
N ASP A 159 0.38 13.52 -10.90
CA ASP A 159 1.44 14.44 -11.28
C ASP A 159 2.52 13.72 -12.10
N SER A 160 2.63 14.07 -13.37
CA SER A 160 3.57 13.43 -14.29
C SER A 160 5.04 13.66 -13.91
N THR A 161 5.36 14.78 -13.26
CA THR A 161 6.71 15.09 -12.79
C THR A 161 7.06 14.21 -11.60
N LEU A 162 6.12 14.06 -10.66
CA LEU A 162 6.31 13.21 -9.49
C LEU A 162 6.37 11.73 -9.86
N ARG A 163 5.56 11.25 -10.82
CA ARG A 163 5.67 9.87 -11.31
C ARG A 163 7.07 9.52 -11.77
N VAL A 164 7.67 10.39 -12.58
CA VAL A 164 9.04 10.19 -13.08
C VAL A 164 10.07 10.32 -11.94
N SER A 165 9.94 11.34 -11.09
CA SER A 165 10.87 11.61 -10.00
C SER A 165 10.89 10.50 -8.93
N PHE A 166 9.72 9.95 -8.61
CA PHE A 166 9.53 8.91 -7.60
C PHE A 166 9.56 7.49 -8.17
N MET A 167 9.71 7.35 -9.49
CA MET A 167 9.77 6.07 -10.21
C MET A 167 8.50 5.22 -10.01
N LEU A 168 7.33 5.89 -10.06
CA LEU A 168 5.99 5.30 -10.12
C LEU A 168 5.69 4.82 -11.54
#